data_AF-A0A6N6JVX5-F1
#
_entry.id   AF-A0A6N6JVX5-F1
#
_cell.length_a   1.000
_cell.length_b   1.000
_cell.length_c   1.000
_cell.angle_alpha   90.00
_cell.angle_beta   90.00
_cell.angle_gamma   90.00
#
_symmetry.space_group_name_H-M   'P 1'
#
loop_
_entity.id
_entity.type
_entity.pdbx_description
1 polymer ?
#
loop_
_entity_poly.entity_id
_entity_poly.type
_entity_poly.pdbx_seq_one_letter_code
_entity_poly.pdbx_strand_id
1 'polypeptide(L)'
;MRSIASPFRGGAWKCWTALRPACSAEPLGRVYAFRHRYYPVDVFRRAGKSLRSHSMQGLDAMSYPLLIIADRIAEALNRPISDPGLLNFINYGEFLSIWMLSVLGFISVLGLMAIWGERKVSAYMQSRLGPMRVGPVGLLQTLADGIKLLTKEDVTPTAADRPLFVLAPMFVFASAFVMFVVVPFFPWGDNTTPIGVPAAMENGLFYVLSAGAVSVVGVVIAGWASNNKWSLYGGMREGAQMVSYEIPMGLAALCVAVPCMSLNLVKICDMQMVGYTFVGVPDAFEQAGRLTTNIEVAQFGGILSWNIVKYPLLIPVALMFYIGILAHTKRAPFDLPEAESELIAGFLTEYSGMRWSLFFLAEYGEMYAMSAVCVVLFLGGWASPIPIVDGLIFHWAYDGGAAGFSFGKLVYALWGGCWMVFKGLFLIFVMMWLRWTLPRIRLDQVMYLCMKVLLPFTLVVLVLQTVWTLFFGNWFGL
;
A
#
# COMPACT_ATOMS: atom_id res chain seq x y z
N MET A 1 58.69 40.98 17.34
CA MET A 1 58.92 40.33 16.04
C MET A 1 57.89 40.88 15.05
N ARG A 2 58.18 42.03 14.41
CA ARG A 2 58.23 42.27 12.94
C ARG A 2 57.09 41.56 12.18
N SER A 3 55.98 42.17 11.75
CA SER A 3 55.71 43.30 10.84
C SER A 3 56.20 43.13 9.39
N ILE A 4 55.37 43.62 8.44
CA ILE A 4 55.69 44.09 7.06
C ILE A 4 55.53 42.98 5.99
N ALA A 5 54.89 43.15 4.83
CA ALA A 5 54.70 44.34 3.98
C ALA A 5 53.58 44.16 2.92
N SER A 6 52.94 45.26 2.51
CA SER A 6 52.56 45.52 1.10
C SER A 6 53.82 45.85 0.27
N PRO A 7 53.86 45.81 -1.08
CA PRO A 7 53.48 47.00 -1.88
C PRO A 7 53.10 46.84 -3.40
N PHE A 8 52.35 47.83 -3.90
CA PHE A 8 52.47 48.57 -5.19
C PHE A 8 52.24 47.99 -6.62
N ARG A 9 51.56 48.85 -7.41
CA ARG A 9 51.59 49.20 -8.88
C ARG A 9 50.22 49.02 -9.55
N GLY A 10 49.61 49.90 -10.35
CA GLY A 10 49.99 51.18 -10.97
C GLY A 10 49.36 51.26 -12.39
N GLY A 11 48.78 52.40 -12.80
CA GLY A 11 48.44 52.76 -14.20
C GLY A 11 46.94 52.77 -14.55
N ALA A 12 46.30 53.93 -14.72
CA ALA A 12 45.99 54.64 -15.99
C ALA A 12 44.84 53.98 -16.78
N TRP A 13 43.73 54.65 -17.14
CA TRP A 13 43.62 55.64 -18.23
C TRP A 13 42.33 56.50 -18.11
N LYS A 14 42.40 57.73 -18.65
CA LYS A 14 41.35 58.78 -18.71
C LYS A 14 40.50 58.70 -19.99
N CYS A 15 39.28 59.24 -19.87
CA CYS A 15 38.46 60.00 -20.84
C CYS A 15 38.00 59.40 -22.19
N TRP A 16 36.70 59.56 -22.49
CA TRP A 16 36.10 60.44 -23.53
C TRP A 16 34.55 60.23 -23.48
N THR A 17 33.74 61.18 -22.97
CA THR A 17 32.90 62.17 -23.72
C THR A 17 31.95 61.55 -24.77
N ALA A 18 30.68 61.91 -24.96
CA ALA A 18 29.72 62.86 -24.39
C ALA A 18 28.35 62.62 -25.10
N LEU A 19 27.21 62.97 -24.48
CA LEU A 19 26.05 63.72 -25.03
C LEU A 19 24.81 63.60 -24.12
N ARG A 20 24.37 64.74 -23.55
CA ARG A 20 23.08 65.02 -22.86
C ARG A 20 21.99 65.39 -23.93
N PRO A 21 20.71 65.76 -23.65
CA PRO A 21 20.07 66.19 -22.37
C PRO A 21 18.58 65.83 -22.09
N ALA A 22 18.20 66.01 -20.80
CA ALA A 22 17.01 66.63 -20.19
C ALA A 22 15.58 66.55 -20.80
N CYS A 23 14.59 66.29 -19.94
CA CYS A 23 13.39 67.12 -19.63
C CYS A 23 12.54 66.42 -18.54
N SER A 24 12.45 66.95 -17.30
CA SER A 24 11.36 67.79 -16.73
C SER A 24 10.03 67.01 -16.51
N ALA A 25 9.25 67.09 -15.42
CA ALA A 25 9.23 67.83 -14.17
C ALA A 25 8.29 67.08 -13.18
N GLU A 26 8.51 67.26 -11.87
CA GLU A 26 7.57 67.01 -10.74
C GLU A 26 6.39 68.04 -10.75
N PRO A 27 5.40 68.08 -9.81
CA PRO A 27 4.92 67.12 -8.79
C PRO A 27 3.36 67.08 -8.65
N LEU A 28 2.85 66.46 -7.55
CA LEU A 28 1.62 66.74 -6.77
C LEU A 28 0.44 65.74 -6.82
N GLY A 29 0.14 65.19 -5.64
CA GLY A 29 -1.18 65.41 -5.02
C GLY A 29 -2.22 64.26 -5.02
N ARG A 30 -2.17 63.44 -3.96
CA ARG A 30 -3.29 62.94 -3.11
C ARG A 30 -4.64 62.46 -3.70
N VAL A 31 -5.10 61.35 -3.11
CA VAL A 31 -6.48 60.92 -2.74
C VAL A 31 -7.06 59.70 -3.48
N TYR A 32 -7.30 58.67 -2.66
CA TYR A 32 -8.18 57.48 -2.74
C TYR A 32 -9.17 57.32 -3.91
N ALA A 33 -9.18 56.12 -4.52
CA ALA A 33 -10.41 55.47 -4.99
C ALA A 33 -10.20 53.95 -5.19
N PHE A 34 -10.88 53.15 -4.37
CA PHE A 34 -11.20 51.75 -4.65
C PHE A 34 -11.99 51.68 -5.98
N ARG A 35 -11.56 50.84 -6.93
CA ARG A 35 -12.39 50.48 -8.09
C ARG A 35 -12.22 49.01 -8.44
N HIS A 36 -13.26 48.23 -8.16
CA HIS A 36 -13.45 46.88 -8.71
C HIS A 36 -13.24 46.90 -10.22
N ARG A 37 -12.31 46.08 -10.72
CA ARG A 37 -12.09 45.87 -12.15
C ARG A 37 -12.56 44.45 -12.48
N TYR A 38 -13.75 44.36 -13.08
CA TYR A 38 -14.21 43.17 -13.79
C TYR A 38 -13.24 42.90 -14.95
N TYR A 39 -12.62 41.71 -15.00
CA TYR A 39 -11.83 41.28 -16.15
C TYR A 39 -12.77 40.65 -17.20
N PRO A 40 -12.66 41.00 -18.49
CA PRO A 40 -13.54 40.48 -19.53
C PRO A 40 -13.19 39.03 -19.92
N VAL A 41 -14.23 38.24 -20.18
CA VAL A 41 -14.24 36.80 -20.52
C VAL A 41 -13.53 36.47 -21.85
N ASP A 42 -13.12 37.48 -22.62
CA ASP A 42 -12.60 37.30 -23.98
C ASP A 42 -11.12 36.86 -24.06
N VAL A 43 -10.35 36.97 -22.97
CA VAL A 43 -8.97 36.47 -22.91
C VAL A 43 -8.93 34.92 -22.89
N PHE A 44 -9.95 34.30 -22.27
CA PHE A 44 -10.08 32.84 -22.20
C PHE A 44 -10.33 32.17 -23.57
N ARG A 45 -10.94 32.90 -24.52
CA ARG A 45 -11.29 32.32 -25.83
C ARG A 45 -10.12 32.27 -26.81
N ARG A 46 -9.10 33.13 -26.65
CA ARG A 46 -7.89 33.12 -27.49
C ARG A 46 -6.80 32.20 -26.93
N ALA A 47 -6.65 32.10 -25.61
CA ALA A 47 -5.72 31.15 -24.99
C ALA A 47 -6.08 29.68 -25.30
N GLY A 48 -7.38 29.33 -25.28
CA GLY A 48 -7.86 27.97 -25.58
C GLY A 48 -7.79 27.53 -27.04
N LYS A 49 -7.43 28.42 -27.98
CA LYS A 49 -7.24 28.09 -29.40
C LYS A 49 -5.77 27.90 -29.77
N SER A 50 -4.84 28.57 -29.09
CA SER A 50 -3.39 28.43 -29.36
C SER A 50 -2.76 27.21 -28.71
N LEU A 51 -3.35 26.68 -27.64
CA LEU A 51 -2.90 25.46 -26.95
C LEU A 51 -3.39 24.16 -27.62
N ARG A 52 -4.17 24.27 -28.71
CA ARG A 52 -4.88 23.15 -29.32
C ARG A 52 -4.11 22.47 -30.47
N SER A 53 -2.91 22.94 -30.84
CA SER A 53 -2.25 22.52 -32.08
C SER A 53 -0.99 21.68 -31.94
N HIS A 54 -0.36 21.53 -30.77
CA HIS A 54 0.80 20.65 -30.64
C HIS A 54 0.83 19.89 -29.30
N SER A 55 0.79 18.55 -29.39
CA SER A 55 1.14 17.51 -28.40
C SER A 55 0.13 16.97 -27.38
N MET A 56 -1.13 17.42 -27.34
CA MET A 56 -2.15 16.80 -26.46
C MET A 56 -3.20 16.01 -27.24
N GLN A 57 -2.83 14.83 -27.75
CA GLN A 57 -3.78 13.86 -28.35
C GLN A 57 -4.07 12.63 -27.47
N GLY A 58 -3.66 12.63 -26.19
CA GLY A 58 -3.87 11.49 -25.28
C GLY A 58 -4.60 11.82 -23.98
N LEU A 59 -5.14 13.02 -23.81
CA LEU A 59 -5.55 13.55 -22.49
C LEU A 59 -6.94 14.17 -22.44
N ASP A 60 -7.85 13.69 -23.28
CA ASP A 60 -9.23 14.18 -23.30
C ASP A 60 -10.18 13.15 -22.65
N ALA A 61 -10.44 13.27 -21.34
CA ALA A 61 -11.77 12.98 -20.75
C ALA A 61 -11.93 13.12 -19.21
N MET A 62 -10.91 13.41 -18.39
CA MET A 62 -11.08 13.23 -16.92
C MET A 62 -10.61 14.35 -15.96
N SER A 63 -10.37 15.60 -16.41
CA SER A 63 -9.57 16.56 -15.58
C SER A 63 -10.12 17.98 -15.39
N TYR A 64 -11.43 18.24 -15.49
CA TYR A 64 -11.94 19.63 -15.39
C TYR A 64 -11.88 20.30 -13.99
N PRO A 65 -12.08 19.61 -12.85
CA PRO A 65 -11.95 20.26 -11.54
C PRO A 65 -10.49 20.36 -11.04
N LEU A 66 -9.58 19.55 -11.58
CA LEU A 66 -8.18 19.42 -11.10
C LEU A 66 -7.21 20.41 -11.76
N LEU A 67 -7.50 20.83 -12.99
CA LEU A 67 -6.79 21.91 -13.68
C LEU A 67 -6.77 23.23 -12.87
N ILE A 68 -7.79 23.47 -12.04
CA ILE A 68 -7.89 24.64 -11.16
C ILE A 68 -6.86 24.54 -10.01
N ILE A 69 -6.61 23.33 -9.48
CA ILE A 69 -5.64 23.11 -8.41
C ILE A 69 -4.22 23.17 -8.98
N ALA A 70 -4.00 22.60 -10.17
CA ALA A 70 -2.72 22.68 -10.89
C ALA A 70 -2.31 24.14 -11.16
N ASP A 71 -3.26 24.98 -11.59
CA ASP A 71 -3.04 26.43 -11.82
C ASP A 71 -2.68 27.16 -10.51
N ARG A 72 -3.36 26.86 -9.40
CA ARG A 72 -3.05 27.42 -8.07
C ARG A 72 -1.68 27.00 -7.52
N ILE A 73 -1.25 25.77 -7.80
CA ILE A 73 0.06 25.27 -7.40
C ILE A 73 1.17 25.92 -8.25
N ALA A 74 0.94 26.07 -9.55
CA ALA A 74 1.87 26.77 -10.44
C ALA A 74 2.02 28.26 -10.07
N GLU A 75 0.91 28.92 -9.73
CA GLU A 75 0.90 30.28 -9.16
C GLU A 75 1.68 30.35 -7.84
N ALA A 76 1.49 29.40 -6.93
CA ALA A 76 2.18 29.36 -5.63
C ALA A 76 3.70 29.11 -5.75
N LEU A 77 4.13 28.32 -6.74
CA LEU A 77 5.54 27.98 -6.98
C LEU A 77 6.24 28.94 -7.95
N ASN A 78 5.52 29.92 -8.51
CA ASN A 78 6.02 30.89 -9.48
C ASN A 78 6.75 30.21 -10.67
N ARG A 79 6.25 29.05 -11.11
CA ARG A 79 6.78 28.27 -12.22
C ARG A 79 5.71 28.11 -13.31
N PRO A 80 6.06 28.21 -14.59
CA PRO A 80 5.08 28.01 -15.66
C PRO A 80 4.61 26.54 -15.68
N ILE A 81 3.31 26.33 -15.95
CA ILE A 81 2.69 24.98 -16.04
C ILE A 81 3.37 24.09 -17.10
N SER A 82 4.04 24.71 -18.09
CA SER A 82 4.82 24.02 -19.11
C SER A 82 6.13 23.39 -18.61
N ASP A 83 6.55 23.65 -17.36
CA ASP A 83 7.73 23.01 -16.80
C ASP A 83 7.50 21.50 -16.68
N PRO A 84 8.28 20.65 -17.39
CA PRO A 84 8.05 19.20 -17.41
C PRO A 84 8.16 18.57 -16.02
N GLY A 85 9.00 19.13 -15.13
CA GLY A 85 9.10 18.67 -13.74
C GLY A 85 7.87 18.98 -12.88
N LEU A 86 7.23 20.13 -13.09
CA LEU A 86 6.02 20.52 -12.37
C LEU A 86 4.82 19.71 -12.84
N LEU A 87 4.69 19.52 -14.16
CA LEU A 87 3.63 18.70 -14.75
C LEU A 87 3.71 17.25 -14.28
N ASN A 88 4.91 16.67 -14.23
CA ASN A 88 5.12 15.33 -13.68
C ASN A 88 4.74 15.28 -12.20
N PHE A 89 5.17 16.25 -11.38
CA PHE A 89 4.82 16.30 -9.96
C PHE A 89 3.30 16.37 -9.73
N ILE A 90 2.60 17.20 -10.50
CA ILE A 90 1.13 17.32 -10.42
C ILE A 90 0.47 16.01 -10.85
N ASN A 91 0.86 15.42 -11.98
CA ASN A 91 0.30 14.16 -12.47
C ASN A 91 0.51 13.00 -11.47
N TYR A 92 1.70 12.88 -10.88
CA TYR A 92 1.98 11.86 -9.85
C TYR A 92 1.21 12.13 -8.56
N GLY A 93 1.07 13.40 -8.15
CA GLY A 93 0.29 13.79 -6.98
C GLY A 93 -1.21 13.50 -7.15
N GLU A 94 -1.77 13.81 -8.33
CA GLU A 94 -3.14 13.48 -8.70
C GLU A 94 -3.36 11.97 -8.69
N PHE A 95 -2.48 11.21 -9.36
CA PHE A 95 -2.53 9.76 -9.36
C PHE A 95 -2.50 9.18 -7.94
N LEU A 96 -1.57 9.64 -7.09
CA LEU A 96 -1.45 9.19 -5.71
C LEU A 96 -2.70 9.52 -4.89
N SER A 97 -3.29 10.71 -5.07
CA SER A 97 -4.50 11.12 -4.34
C SER A 97 -5.72 10.27 -4.72
N ILE A 98 -5.92 9.99 -6.01
CA ILE A 98 -6.97 9.10 -6.51
C ILE A 98 -6.75 7.69 -5.96
N TRP A 99 -5.50 7.25 -5.91
CA TRP A 99 -5.15 5.94 -5.39
C TRP A 99 -5.43 5.82 -3.88
N MET A 100 -5.05 6.82 -3.09
CA MET A 100 -5.35 6.87 -1.65
C MET A 100 -6.86 6.85 -1.37
N LEU A 101 -7.67 7.60 -2.14
CA LEU A 101 -9.13 7.57 -2.03
C LEU A 101 -9.70 6.21 -2.43
N SER A 102 -9.14 5.58 -3.46
CA SER A 102 -9.53 4.25 -3.91
C SER A 102 -9.22 3.18 -2.86
N VAL A 103 -8.05 3.26 -2.22
CA VAL A 103 -7.67 2.39 -1.09
C VAL A 103 -8.57 2.63 0.11
N LEU A 104 -8.88 3.89 0.45
CA LEU A 104 -9.82 4.19 1.53
C LEU A 104 -11.19 3.57 1.27
N GLY A 105 -11.71 3.72 0.05
CA GLY A 105 -12.96 3.09 -0.38
C GLY A 105 -12.89 1.58 -0.30
N PHE A 106 -11.80 0.99 -0.78
CA PHE A 106 -11.56 -0.46 -0.74
C PHE A 106 -11.50 -1.00 0.70
N ILE A 107 -10.72 -0.41 1.60
CA ILE A 107 -10.61 -0.81 3.01
C ILE A 107 -11.96 -0.64 3.71
N SER A 108 -12.70 0.43 3.43
CA SER A 108 -14.02 0.65 4.02
C SER A 108 -15.02 -0.43 3.60
N VAL A 109 -15.08 -0.74 2.30
CA VAL A 109 -15.93 -1.83 1.79
C VAL A 109 -15.47 -3.18 2.34
N LEU A 110 -14.16 -3.42 2.38
CA LEU A 110 -13.58 -4.63 2.93
C LEU A 110 -13.93 -4.80 4.41
N GLY A 111 -13.79 -3.76 5.23
CA GLY A 111 -14.17 -3.78 6.64
C GLY A 111 -15.66 -4.07 6.82
N LEU A 112 -16.53 -3.41 6.06
CA LEU A 112 -17.98 -3.67 6.10
C LEU A 112 -18.32 -5.13 5.74
N MET A 113 -17.67 -5.67 4.72
CA MET A 113 -17.88 -7.05 4.27
C MET A 113 -17.26 -8.08 5.22
N ALA A 114 -16.06 -7.80 5.75
CA ALA A 114 -15.34 -8.68 6.68
C ALA A 114 -16.08 -8.78 8.01
N ILE A 115 -16.55 -7.67 8.59
CA ILE A 115 -17.33 -7.69 9.84
C ILE A 115 -18.66 -8.45 9.64
N TRP A 116 -19.32 -8.25 8.49
CA TRP A 116 -20.55 -8.96 8.16
C TRP A 116 -20.28 -10.47 8.01
N GLY A 117 -19.23 -10.81 7.26
CA GLY A 117 -18.76 -12.18 7.06
C GLY A 117 -18.41 -12.86 8.37
N GLU A 118 -17.67 -12.19 9.25
CA GLU A 118 -17.26 -12.71 10.56
C GLU A 118 -18.48 -13.08 11.42
N ARG A 119 -19.51 -12.23 11.46
CA ARG A 119 -20.76 -12.50 12.19
C ARG A 119 -21.57 -13.65 11.59
N LYS A 120 -21.55 -13.82 10.26
CA LYS A 120 -22.26 -14.90 9.58
C LYS A 120 -21.54 -16.23 9.73
N VAL A 121 -20.25 -16.26 9.44
CA VAL A 121 -19.40 -17.46 9.53
C VAL A 121 -19.37 -17.98 10.96
N SER A 122 -19.18 -17.11 11.96
CA SER A 122 -19.23 -17.49 13.37
C SER A 122 -20.60 -18.04 13.79
N ALA A 123 -21.70 -17.44 13.31
CA ALA A 123 -23.04 -17.91 13.60
C ALA A 123 -23.29 -19.31 13.01
N TYR A 124 -22.86 -19.56 11.77
CA TYR A 124 -22.96 -20.88 11.15
C TYR A 124 -22.14 -21.94 11.90
N MET A 125 -20.91 -21.62 12.33
CA MET A 125 -20.09 -22.54 13.14
C MET A 125 -20.75 -22.87 14.49
N GLN A 126 -21.46 -21.91 15.07
CA GLN A 126 -22.18 -22.06 16.35
C GLN A 126 -23.61 -22.58 16.19
N SER A 127 -24.03 -22.98 14.98
CA SER A 127 -25.40 -23.41 14.69
C SER A 127 -26.47 -22.39 15.12
N ARG A 128 -26.19 -21.09 14.99
CA ARG A 128 -27.14 -19.99 15.19
C ARG A 128 -27.24 -19.10 13.95
N LEU A 129 -28.28 -18.27 13.90
CA LEU A 129 -28.44 -17.32 12.80
C LEU A 129 -27.66 -16.03 13.09
N GLY A 130 -26.89 -15.55 12.12
CA GLY A 130 -26.25 -14.23 12.18
C GLY A 130 -27.27 -13.08 12.01
N PRO A 131 -26.82 -11.84 11.76
CA PRO A 131 -27.73 -10.71 11.55
C PRO A 131 -28.68 -10.97 10.37
N MET A 132 -30.01 -10.83 10.58
CA MET A 132 -31.03 -11.08 9.54
C MET A 132 -31.99 -9.90 9.29
N ARG A 133 -32.02 -8.88 10.16
CA ARG A 133 -33.07 -7.86 10.15
C ARG A 133 -32.74 -6.60 9.36
N VAL A 134 -31.48 -6.15 9.39
CA VAL A 134 -31.08 -4.86 8.80
C VAL A 134 -30.66 -5.07 7.34
N GLY A 135 -31.61 -4.91 6.42
CA GLY A 135 -31.43 -5.17 4.98
C GLY A 135 -31.50 -6.66 4.60
N PRO A 136 -31.37 -7.00 3.30
CA PRO A 136 -31.41 -8.38 2.84
C PRO A 136 -30.24 -9.16 3.45
N VAL A 137 -30.55 -10.26 4.16
CA VAL A 137 -29.56 -11.12 4.85
C VAL A 137 -28.71 -10.37 5.89
N GLY A 138 -29.13 -9.17 6.34
CA GLY A 138 -28.39 -8.38 7.32
C GLY A 138 -27.19 -7.60 6.76
N LEU A 139 -27.08 -7.42 5.44
CA LEU A 139 -25.94 -6.72 4.81
C LEU A 139 -25.76 -5.28 5.30
N LEU A 140 -26.85 -4.59 5.64
CA LEU A 140 -26.79 -3.20 6.10
C LEU A 140 -26.45 -3.06 7.59
N GLN A 141 -26.26 -4.17 8.32
CA GLN A 141 -25.94 -4.14 9.75
C GLN A 141 -24.60 -3.45 10.03
N THR A 142 -23.56 -3.75 9.25
CA THR A 142 -22.22 -3.19 9.47
C THR A 142 -22.17 -1.71 9.14
N LEU A 143 -22.95 -1.28 8.13
CA LEU A 143 -23.16 0.13 7.83
C LEU A 143 -23.86 0.85 9.00
N ALA A 144 -24.89 0.25 9.58
CA ALA A 144 -25.59 0.81 10.75
C ALA A 144 -24.67 0.92 11.98
N ASP A 145 -23.79 -0.07 12.21
CA ASP A 145 -22.80 -0.01 13.28
C ASP A 145 -21.76 1.09 13.04
N GLY A 146 -21.32 1.29 11.78
CA GLY A 146 -20.47 2.41 11.39
C GLY A 146 -21.12 3.77 11.65
N ILE A 147 -22.36 3.97 11.19
CA ILE A 147 -23.13 5.20 11.44
C ILE A 147 -23.32 5.45 12.94
N LYS A 148 -23.57 4.39 13.72
CA LYS A 148 -23.67 4.48 15.18
C LYS A 148 -22.36 4.98 15.80
N LEU A 149 -21.20 4.48 15.36
CA LEU A 149 -19.91 4.89 15.90
C LEU A 149 -19.56 6.34 15.52
N LEU A 150 -19.96 6.79 14.32
CA LEU A 150 -19.79 8.17 13.87
C LEU A 150 -20.66 9.16 14.63
N THR A 151 -21.88 8.77 15.01
CA THR A 151 -22.80 9.63 15.78
C THR A 151 -22.59 9.55 17.28
N LYS A 152 -21.82 8.56 17.75
CA LYS A 152 -21.53 8.39 19.16
C LYS A 152 -20.59 9.50 19.65
N GLU A 153 -20.87 9.99 20.85
CA GLU A 153 -20.04 10.98 21.53
C GLU A 153 -18.60 10.49 21.70
N ASP A 154 -17.65 11.33 21.30
CA ASP A 154 -16.23 11.07 21.38
C ASP A 154 -15.65 11.66 22.68
N VAL A 155 -15.53 10.81 23.70
CA VAL A 155 -15.08 11.21 25.04
C VAL A 155 -13.56 11.11 25.13
N THR A 156 -12.91 12.17 25.63
CA THR A 156 -11.50 12.13 26.07
C THR A 156 -11.42 12.10 27.59
N PRO A 157 -10.66 11.17 28.19
CA PRO A 157 -10.38 11.21 29.62
C PRO A 157 -9.65 12.52 30.00
N THR A 158 -9.94 13.06 31.19
CA THR A 158 -9.32 14.31 31.67
C THR A 158 -7.84 14.15 32.03
N ALA A 159 -7.47 12.96 32.49
CA ALA A 159 -6.10 12.62 32.85
C ALA A 159 -5.24 12.18 31.64
N ALA A 160 -5.86 11.95 30.47
CA ALA A 160 -5.15 11.51 29.27
C ALA A 160 -4.32 12.62 28.64
N ASP A 161 -3.20 12.23 28.02
CA ASP A 161 -2.38 13.16 27.24
C ASP A 161 -3.05 13.40 25.88
N ARG A 162 -3.76 14.53 25.76
CA ARG A 162 -4.62 14.86 24.61
C ARG A 162 -3.95 14.74 23.23
N PRO A 163 -2.78 15.36 22.96
CA PRO A 163 -2.14 15.25 21.65
C PRO A 163 -1.81 13.80 21.29
N LEU A 164 -1.20 13.03 22.19
CA LEU A 164 -0.87 11.63 21.92
C LEU A 164 -2.13 10.77 21.78
N PHE A 165 -3.16 11.03 22.59
CA PHE A 165 -4.41 10.28 22.56
C PHE A 165 -5.14 10.45 21.23
N VAL A 166 -5.12 11.65 20.64
CA VAL A 166 -5.71 11.92 19.31
C VAL A 166 -4.84 11.40 18.16
N LEU A 167 -3.51 11.47 18.29
CA LEU A 167 -2.59 11.03 17.25
C LEU A 167 -2.45 9.50 17.16
N ALA A 168 -2.60 8.77 18.25
CA ALA A 168 -2.36 7.31 18.27
C ALA A 168 -3.20 6.54 17.23
N PRO A 169 -4.54 6.73 17.13
CA PRO A 169 -5.34 6.09 16.10
C PRO A 169 -4.93 6.50 14.69
N MET A 170 -4.47 7.74 14.50
CA MET A 170 -4.01 8.25 13.20
C MET A 170 -2.70 7.58 12.77
N PHE A 171 -1.78 7.28 13.71
CA PHE A 171 -0.55 6.55 13.40
C PHE A 171 -0.81 5.12 12.95
N VAL A 172 -1.66 4.38 13.68
CA VAL A 172 -2.05 3.02 13.30
C VAL A 172 -2.77 3.03 11.95
N PHE A 173 -3.71 3.96 11.78
CA PHE A 173 -4.41 4.12 10.50
C PHE A 173 -3.46 4.48 9.35
N ALA A 174 -2.54 5.43 9.53
CA ALA A 174 -1.58 5.81 8.50
C ALA A 174 -0.66 4.64 8.10
N SER A 175 -0.20 3.84 9.06
CA SER A 175 0.60 2.64 8.79
C SER A 175 -0.11 1.69 7.83
N ALA A 176 -1.39 1.38 8.11
CA ALA A 176 -2.20 0.53 7.25
C ALA A 176 -2.22 1.02 5.79
N PHE A 177 -2.39 2.33 5.56
CA PHE A 177 -2.46 2.94 4.23
C PHE A 177 -1.13 2.93 3.49
N VAL A 178 -0.05 3.20 4.22
CA VAL A 178 1.31 3.21 3.70
C VAL A 178 1.67 1.83 3.13
N MET A 179 1.22 0.73 3.73
CA MET A 179 1.47 -0.62 3.20
C MET A 179 0.91 -0.82 1.79
N PHE A 180 -0.25 -0.25 1.48
CA PHE A 180 -0.89 -0.42 0.17
C PHE A 180 -0.10 0.23 -0.98
N VAL A 181 0.78 1.20 -0.71
CA VAL A 181 1.58 1.90 -1.73
C VAL A 181 2.41 0.97 -2.61
N VAL A 182 2.81 -0.19 -2.07
CA VAL A 182 3.72 -1.13 -2.73
C VAL A 182 3.03 -2.45 -3.11
N VAL A 183 1.84 -2.73 -2.56
CA VAL A 183 1.14 -3.99 -2.82
C VAL A 183 0.58 -4.01 -4.25
N PRO A 184 0.93 -5.01 -5.07
CA PRO A 184 0.40 -5.17 -6.43
C PRO A 184 -1.05 -5.64 -6.47
N PHE A 185 -1.95 -4.81 -7.02
CA PHE A 185 -3.35 -5.18 -7.21
C PHE A 185 -3.69 -5.58 -8.65
N PHE A 186 -3.19 -4.84 -9.64
CA PHE A 186 -3.60 -5.00 -11.04
C PHE A 186 -2.38 -5.21 -11.96
N PRO A 187 -2.43 -6.17 -12.90
CA PRO A 187 -1.40 -6.38 -13.90
C PRO A 187 -1.58 -5.39 -15.07
N TRP A 188 -1.53 -4.08 -14.80
CA TRP A 188 -1.73 -3.04 -15.82
C TRP A 188 -0.74 -1.90 -15.66
N GLY A 189 -0.11 -1.48 -16.76
CA GLY A 189 0.91 -0.43 -16.84
C GLY A 189 2.26 -0.94 -17.36
N ASP A 190 3.23 -0.04 -17.53
CA ASP A 190 4.58 -0.40 -17.98
C ASP A 190 5.39 -1.09 -16.87
N ASN A 191 6.40 -1.89 -17.24
CA ASN A 191 7.27 -2.66 -16.33
C ASN A 191 7.92 -1.83 -15.20
N THR A 192 7.99 -0.50 -15.35
CA THR A 192 8.59 0.42 -14.37
C THR A 192 7.57 1.06 -13.41
N THR A 193 6.31 1.22 -13.81
CA THR A 193 5.22 1.74 -12.97
C THR A 193 3.89 1.12 -13.41
N PRO A 194 3.56 -0.11 -12.96
CA PRO A 194 2.24 -0.66 -13.13
C PRO A 194 1.25 0.27 -12.45
N ILE A 195 0.20 0.70 -13.13
CA ILE A 195 -0.90 1.51 -12.58
C ILE A 195 -1.60 0.78 -11.40
N GLY A 196 -1.43 -0.54 -11.31
CA GLY A 196 -1.81 -1.33 -10.15
C GLY A 196 -0.96 -1.20 -8.89
N VAL A 197 0.12 -0.39 -8.93
CA VAL A 197 0.99 -0.05 -7.78
C VAL A 197 1.44 1.41 -7.86
N PRO A 198 1.16 2.26 -6.86
CA PRO A 198 1.61 3.64 -6.83
C PRO A 198 3.12 3.82 -7.00
N ALA A 199 3.90 2.91 -6.40
CA ALA A 199 5.35 2.90 -6.51
C ALA A 199 5.88 1.47 -6.53
N ALA A 200 6.33 1.01 -7.70
CA ALA A 200 7.05 -0.26 -7.84
C ALA A 200 8.49 -0.12 -7.33
N MET A 201 8.64 -0.06 -6.00
CA MET A 201 9.95 0.11 -5.35
C MET A 201 10.80 -1.15 -5.46
N GLU A 202 12.10 -1.00 -5.71
CA GLU A 202 13.06 -2.12 -5.70
C GLU A 202 13.12 -2.83 -4.34
N ASN A 203 12.97 -2.05 -3.26
CA ASN A 203 12.98 -2.54 -1.88
C ASN A 203 11.56 -2.74 -1.33
N GLY A 204 10.60 -3.09 -2.19
CA GLY A 204 9.19 -3.11 -1.84
C GLY A 204 8.85 -4.03 -0.65
N LEU A 205 9.42 -5.23 -0.60
CA LEU A 205 9.21 -6.15 0.51
C LEU A 205 9.70 -5.57 1.85
N PHE A 206 10.87 -4.94 1.86
CA PHE A 206 11.42 -4.30 3.06
C PHE A 206 10.58 -3.12 3.51
N TYR A 207 10.05 -2.35 2.56
CA TYR A 207 9.16 -1.22 2.84
C TYR A 207 7.89 -1.65 3.57
N VAL A 208 7.21 -2.72 3.10
CA VAL A 208 5.96 -3.16 3.73
C VAL A 208 6.20 -3.68 5.15
N LEU A 209 7.28 -4.44 5.37
CA LEU A 209 7.67 -4.89 6.72
C LEU A 209 7.98 -3.70 7.64
N SER A 210 8.67 -2.67 7.12
CA SER A 210 8.97 -1.45 7.88
C SER A 210 7.72 -0.63 8.20
N ALA A 211 6.76 -0.56 7.27
CA ALA A 211 5.48 0.09 7.48
C ALA A 211 4.67 -0.61 8.58
N GLY A 212 4.70 -1.95 8.62
CA GLY A 212 4.13 -2.78 9.68
C GLY A 212 4.66 -2.42 11.07
N ALA A 213 5.98 -2.19 11.21
CA ALA A 213 6.58 -1.82 12.48
C ALA A 213 6.09 -0.48 13.04
N VAL A 214 5.58 0.42 12.19
CA VAL A 214 5.04 1.71 12.63
C VAL A 214 3.71 1.55 13.37
N SER A 215 2.88 0.56 13.02
CA SER A 215 1.60 0.35 13.70
C SER A 215 1.79 -0.05 15.17
N VAL A 216 2.89 -0.76 15.46
CA VAL A 216 3.26 -1.19 16.81
C VAL A 216 3.49 0.02 17.73
N VAL A 217 4.15 1.05 17.23
CA VAL A 217 4.37 2.30 17.97
C VAL A 217 3.03 2.98 18.26
N GLY A 218 2.11 2.99 17.29
CA GLY A 218 0.78 3.57 17.45
C GLY A 218 -0.03 2.92 18.58
N VAL A 219 0.02 1.58 18.69
CA VAL A 219 -0.63 0.83 19.77
C VAL A 219 -0.04 1.15 21.14
N VAL A 220 1.29 1.19 21.25
CA VAL A 220 1.96 1.49 22.54
C VAL A 220 1.64 2.93 22.99
N ILE A 221 1.63 3.88 22.06
CA ILE A 221 1.23 5.27 22.33
C ILE A 221 -0.24 5.32 22.78
N ALA A 222 -1.13 4.55 22.16
CA ALA A 222 -2.54 4.51 22.54
C ALA A 222 -2.73 4.04 23.99
N GLY A 223 -1.99 2.99 24.40
CA GLY A 223 -1.99 2.52 25.79
C GLY A 223 -1.39 3.53 26.77
N TRP A 224 -0.31 4.22 26.40
CA TRP A 224 0.32 5.26 27.22
C TRP A 224 -0.54 6.51 27.38
N ALA A 225 -1.08 7.03 26.29
CA ALA A 225 -1.82 8.28 26.26
C ALA A 225 -3.13 8.24 27.05
N SER A 226 -3.71 7.05 27.16
CA SER A 226 -4.94 6.76 27.91
C SER A 226 -4.83 7.02 29.42
N ASN A 227 -3.61 7.07 29.98
CA ASN A 227 -3.33 7.29 31.41
C ASN A 227 -4.16 6.39 32.36
N ASN A 228 -4.31 5.12 31.99
CA ASN A 228 -4.92 4.08 32.81
C ASN A 228 -3.93 2.91 32.92
N LYS A 229 -3.75 2.38 34.14
CA LYS A 229 -2.80 1.29 34.43
C LYS A 229 -3.07 0.05 33.57
N TRP A 230 -4.34 -0.29 33.36
CA TRP A 230 -4.72 -1.48 32.60
C TRP A 230 -4.47 -1.31 31.11
N SER A 231 -4.78 -0.13 30.55
CA SER A 231 -4.54 0.20 29.15
C SER A 231 -3.06 0.25 28.82
N LEU A 232 -2.24 0.76 29.75
CA LEU A 232 -0.79 0.75 29.62
C LEU A 232 -0.22 -0.67 29.57
N TYR A 233 -0.65 -1.55 30.49
CA TYR A 233 -0.20 -2.95 30.48
C TYR A 233 -0.71 -3.71 29.25
N GLY A 234 -1.93 -3.44 28.79
CA GLY A 234 -2.45 -3.98 27.54
C GLY A 234 -1.60 -3.57 26.34
N GLY A 235 -1.37 -2.27 26.16
CA GLY A 235 -0.56 -1.74 25.05
C GLY A 235 0.89 -2.24 25.07
N MET A 236 1.53 -2.34 26.24
CA MET A 236 2.90 -2.88 26.35
C MET A 236 2.98 -4.36 25.99
N ARG A 237 2.01 -5.18 26.43
CA ARG A 237 1.98 -6.61 26.13
C ARG A 237 1.74 -6.87 24.64
N GLU A 238 0.83 -6.11 24.06
CA GLU A 238 0.52 -6.18 22.64
C GLU A 238 1.69 -5.71 21.78
N GLY A 239 2.33 -4.60 22.15
CA GLY A 239 3.54 -4.13 21.50
C GLY A 239 4.64 -5.20 21.53
N ALA A 240 4.90 -5.81 22.69
CA ALA A 240 5.89 -6.87 22.81
C ALA A 240 5.56 -8.09 21.93
N GLN A 241 4.29 -8.47 21.82
CA GLN A 241 3.85 -9.54 20.93
C GLN A 241 4.09 -9.17 19.46
N MET A 242 3.60 -8.01 19.00
CA MET A 242 3.71 -7.62 17.59
C MET A 242 5.17 -7.53 17.15
N VAL A 243 6.04 -6.85 17.93
CA VAL A 243 7.48 -6.76 17.63
C VAL A 243 8.12 -8.14 17.54
N SER A 244 7.77 -9.05 18.45
CA SER A 244 8.40 -10.37 18.49
C SER A 244 8.15 -11.16 17.20
N TYR A 245 6.91 -11.11 16.69
CA TYR A 245 6.52 -11.87 15.50
C TYR A 245 6.98 -11.22 14.18
N GLU A 246 7.43 -9.97 14.19
CA GLU A 246 8.02 -9.33 13.00
C GLU A 246 9.33 -9.99 12.57
N ILE A 247 10.16 -10.44 13.51
CA ILE A 247 11.46 -11.04 13.18
C ILE A 247 11.29 -12.38 12.42
N PRO A 248 10.53 -13.38 12.93
CA PRO A 248 10.29 -14.61 12.17
C PRO A 248 9.55 -14.35 10.85
N MET A 249 8.59 -13.42 10.83
CA MET A 249 7.87 -13.05 9.61
C MET A 249 8.80 -12.45 8.56
N GLY A 250 9.71 -11.56 8.95
CA GLY A 250 10.73 -11.00 8.06
C GLY A 250 11.71 -12.04 7.52
N LEU A 251 12.18 -12.96 8.39
CA LEU A 251 13.03 -14.08 7.96
C LEU A 251 12.31 -15.04 7.00
N ALA A 252 11.02 -15.30 7.24
CA ALA A 252 10.20 -16.11 6.34
C ALA A 252 10.01 -15.43 4.97
N ALA A 253 9.84 -14.10 4.94
CA ALA A 253 9.79 -13.34 3.70
C ALA A 253 11.12 -13.40 2.92
N LEU A 254 12.27 -13.37 3.62
CA LEU A 254 13.59 -13.53 3.00
C LEU A 254 13.78 -14.90 2.35
N CYS A 255 13.20 -15.97 2.89
CA CYS A 255 13.24 -17.29 2.28
C CYS A 255 12.66 -17.30 0.85
N VAL A 256 11.68 -16.41 0.57
CA VAL A 256 11.11 -16.22 -0.77
C VAL A 256 11.96 -15.29 -1.63
N ALA A 257 12.56 -14.26 -1.03
CA ALA A 257 13.41 -13.32 -1.75
C ALA A 257 14.67 -13.97 -2.34
N VAL A 258 15.25 -14.96 -1.64
CA VAL A 258 16.46 -15.69 -2.09
C VAL A 258 16.28 -16.36 -3.47
N PRO A 259 15.29 -17.23 -3.70
CA PRO A 259 15.08 -17.83 -5.03
C PRO A 259 14.61 -16.84 -6.10
N CYS A 260 13.94 -15.74 -5.72
CA CYS A 260 13.49 -14.72 -6.67
C CYS A 260 14.57 -13.67 -7.02
N MET A 261 15.70 -13.63 -6.29
CA MET A 261 16.80 -12.67 -6.47
C MET A 261 16.32 -11.21 -6.60
N SER A 262 15.22 -10.86 -5.93
CA SER A 262 14.57 -9.56 -6.01
C SER A 262 13.74 -9.30 -4.76
N LEU A 263 13.70 -8.03 -4.32
CA LEU A 263 12.83 -7.56 -3.24
C LEU A 263 11.61 -6.78 -3.75
N ASN A 264 11.51 -6.59 -5.08
CA ASN A 264 10.37 -5.94 -5.70
C ASN A 264 9.18 -6.90 -5.79
N LEU A 265 8.07 -6.56 -5.13
CA LEU A 265 6.85 -7.38 -5.07
C LEU A 265 6.22 -7.64 -6.44
N VAL A 266 6.31 -6.68 -7.38
CA VAL A 266 5.81 -6.84 -8.75
C VAL A 266 6.61 -7.92 -9.47
N LYS A 267 7.94 -7.83 -9.44
CA LYS A 267 8.82 -8.83 -10.07
C LYS A 267 8.62 -10.23 -9.49
N ILE A 268 8.43 -10.34 -8.16
CA ILE A 268 8.13 -11.61 -7.49
C ILE A 268 6.79 -12.19 -7.99
N CYS A 269 5.79 -11.34 -8.22
CA CYS A 269 4.51 -11.76 -8.79
C CYS A 269 4.65 -12.23 -10.24
N ASP A 270 5.38 -11.48 -11.08
CA ASP A 270 5.60 -11.80 -12.49
C ASP A 270 6.36 -13.13 -12.67
N MET A 271 7.36 -13.39 -11.83
CA MET A 271 8.11 -14.65 -11.84
C MET A 271 7.24 -15.88 -11.53
N GLN A 272 6.11 -15.69 -10.84
CA GLN A 272 5.15 -16.76 -10.52
C GLN A 272 4.09 -16.94 -11.62
N MET A 273 4.06 -16.05 -12.62
CA MET A 273 3.08 -16.06 -13.71
C MET A 273 3.56 -16.84 -14.94
N VAL A 274 4.79 -17.36 -14.94
CA VAL A 274 5.42 -17.98 -16.11
C VAL A 274 4.68 -19.25 -16.56
N GLY A 275 4.05 -19.14 -17.74
CA GLY A 275 3.40 -20.22 -18.49
C GLY A 275 2.36 -19.71 -19.48
N TYR A 276 2.75 -18.83 -20.40
CA TYR A 276 1.87 -18.24 -21.44
C TYR A 276 1.80 -19.04 -22.75
N THR A 277 2.34 -20.25 -22.80
CA THR A 277 2.57 -20.98 -24.06
C THR A 277 1.40 -21.83 -24.57
N PHE A 278 0.19 -21.74 -24.01
CA PHE A 278 -0.94 -22.56 -24.48
C PHE A 278 -1.84 -21.89 -25.54
N VAL A 279 -1.58 -20.64 -25.94
CA VAL A 279 -2.32 -19.95 -27.01
C VAL A 279 -1.38 -19.20 -27.98
N GLY A 280 -0.22 -19.78 -28.32
CA GLY A 280 0.56 -19.27 -29.47
C GLY A 280 1.05 -17.82 -29.39
N VAL A 281 1.34 -17.30 -28.19
CA VAL A 281 2.18 -16.09 -28.05
C VAL A 281 3.59 -16.44 -28.56
N PRO A 282 4.13 -15.75 -29.56
CA PRO A 282 5.57 -15.78 -29.81
C PRO A 282 6.27 -15.04 -28.68
N ASP A 283 7.00 -15.77 -27.84
CA ASP A 283 8.33 -15.47 -27.27
C ASP A 283 8.73 -14.02 -26.93
N ALA A 284 7.80 -13.09 -26.65
CA ALA A 284 8.14 -11.70 -26.38
C ALA A 284 8.77 -11.48 -24.99
N PHE A 285 8.61 -12.43 -24.07
CA PHE A 285 9.30 -12.45 -22.77
C PHE A 285 10.48 -13.43 -22.72
N GLU A 286 10.78 -14.13 -23.82
CA GLU A 286 11.81 -15.16 -23.86
C GLU A 286 13.22 -14.61 -24.12
N GLN A 287 13.34 -13.38 -24.63
CA GLN A 287 14.63 -12.76 -24.92
C GLN A 287 15.42 -12.31 -23.67
N ALA A 288 14.87 -12.45 -22.47
CA ALA A 288 15.54 -12.04 -21.23
C ALA A 288 16.20 -13.18 -20.44
N GLY A 289 16.13 -14.46 -20.87
CA GLY A 289 16.71 -15.52 -20.02
C GLY A 289 16.67 -16.97 -20.51
N ARG A 290 16.80 -17.24 -21.82
CA ARG A 290 16.73 -18.61 -22.33
C ARG A 290 18.11 -19.21 -22.64
N LEU A 291 18.63 -20.06 -21.76
CA LEU A 291 19.64 -21.06 -22.11
C LEU A 291 19.41 -22.42 -21.43
N THR A 292 19.09 -23.41 -22.28
CA THR A 292 19.50 -24.82 -22.18
C THR A 292 19.14 -25.63 -20.93
N THR A 293 17.99 -26.32 -20.94
CA THR A 293 17.88 -27.79 -20.81
C THR A 293 16.42 -28.28 -20.95
N ASN A 294 16.24 -29.39 -21.67
CA ASN A 294 14.98 -30.01 -22.08
C ASN A 294 14.25 -30.76 -20.95
N ILE A 295 13.79 -30.06 -19.91
CA ILE A 295 12.62 -30.44 -19.10
C ILE A 295 11.87 -29.14 -18.73
N GLU A 296 10.87 -28.77 -19.52
CA GLU A 296 10.21 -27.48 -19.45
C GLU A 296 9.08 -27.44 -18.40
N VAL A 297 9.44 -27.41 -17.12
CA VAL A 297 8.47 -27.10 -16.04
C VAL A 297 8.00 -25.63 -16.13
N ALA A 298 8.69 -24.78 -16.90
CA ALA A 298 8.32 -23.40 -17.20
C ALA A 298 7.19 -23.24 -18.24
N GLN A 299 6.72 -24.32 -18.87
CA GLN A 299 5.63 -24.26 -19.86
C GLN A 299 4.23 -24.40 -19.25
N PHE A 300 4.12 -24.99 -18.05
CA PHE A 300 2.85 -25.15 -17.36
C PHE A 300 2.66 -24.00 -16.37
N GLY A 301 1.93 -22.97 -16.78
CA GLY A 301 1.54 -21.90 -15.85
C GLY A 301 0.60 -22.39 -14.74
N GLY A 302 0.18 -21.49 -13.86
CA GLY A 302 -0.96 -21.70 -12.96
C GLY A 302 -0.52 -22.13 -11.56
N ILE A 303 -1.26 -23.04 -10.92
CA ILE A 303 -0.94 -23.47 -9.53
C ILE A 303 0.48 -24.02 -9.40
N LEU A 304 1.01 -24.65 -10.46
CA LEU A 304 2.35 -25.22 -10.47
C LEU A 304 3.48 -24.17 -10.52
N SER A 305 3.19 -22.96 -11.03
CA SER A 305 4.17 -21.87 -11.09
C SER A 305 4.23 -21.04 -9.81
N TRP A 306 3.32 -21.28 -8.85
CA TRP A 306 3.32 -20.58 -7.57
C TRP A 306 4.50 -21.00 -6.70
N ASN A 307 5.08 -20.05 -5.97
CA ASN A 307 6.27 -20.28 -5.14
C ASN A 307 6.08 -21.42 -4.13
N ILE A 308 4.87 -21.58 -3.58
CA ILE A 308 4.56 -22.64 -2.63
C ILE A 308 4.69 -24.05 -3.22
N VAL A 309 4.45 -24.21 -4.52
CA VAL A 309 4.55 -25.50 -5.23
C VAL A 309 5.93 -25.67 -5.87
N LYS A 310 6.49 -24.58 -6.42
CA LYS A 310 7.80 -24.54 -7.07
C LYS A 310 8.92 -24.96 -6.11
N TYR A 311 8.84 -24.52 -4.86
CA TYR A 311 9.80 -24.83 -3.81
C TYR A 311 9.09 -25.53 -2.64
N PRO A 312 9.22 -26.86 -2.46
CA PRO A 312 8.51 -27.58 -1.41
C PRO A 312 8.88 -27.10 0.00
N LEU A 313 10.10 -26.57 0.18
CA LEU A 313 10.55 -25.96 1.42
C LEU A 313 9.82 -24.65 1.76
N LEU A 314 9.14 -24.01 0.80
CA LEU A 314 8.35 -22.80 1.06
C LEU A 314 6.97 -23.10 1.66
N ILE A 315 6.50 -24.35 1.67
CA ILE A 315 5.25 -24.73 2.35
C ILE A 315 5.33 -24.43 3.86
N PRO A 316 6.32 -24.94 4.62
CA PRO A 316 6.44 -24.58 6.03
C PRO A 316 6.71 -23.08 6.23
N VAL A 317 7.41 -22.43 5.29
CA VAL A 317 7.63 -20.97 5.34
C VAL A 317 6.33 -20.19 5.21
N ALA A 318 5.44 -20.57 4.30
CA ALA A 318 4.15 -19.93 4.12
C ALA A 318 3.31 -20.03 5.40
N LEU A 319 3.33 -21.19 6.06
CA LEU A 319 2.65 -21.39 7.34
C LEU A 319 3.25 -20.54 8.46
N MET A 320 4.59 -20.44 8.54
CA MET A 320 5.26 -19.55 9.51
C MET A 320 4.94 -18.07 9.27
N PHE A 321 4.99 -17.64 8.00
CA PHE A 321 4.65 -16.28 7.61
C PHE A 321 3.21 -15.97 7.99
N TYR A 322 2.28 -16.89 7.73
CA TYR A 322 0.87 -16.74 8.08
C TYR A 322 0.63 -16.70 9.60
N ILE A 323 1.33 -17.52 10.39
CA ILE A 323 1.31 -17.41 11.86
C ILE A 323 1.82 -16.03 12.31
N GLY A 324 2.87 -15.51 11.67
CA GLY A 324 3.37 -14.15 11.88
C GLY A 324 2.28 -13.10 11.63
N ILE A 325 1.55 -13.20 10.51
CA ILE A 325 0.43 -12.31 10.20
C ILE A 325 -0.67 -12.40 11.25
N LEU A 326 -1.06 -13.60 11.69
CA LEU A 326 -2.09 -13.77 12.72
C LEU A 326 -1.71 -13.08 14.04
N ALA A 327 -0.44 -13.20 14.44
CA ALA A 327 0.08 -12.58 15.65
C ALA A 327 0.25 -11.06 15.52
N HIS A 328 0.66 -10.58 14.35
CA HIS A 328 0.82 -9.15 14.04
C HIS A 328 -0.53 -8.42 13.98
N THR A 329 -1.53 -9.04 13.36
CA THR A 329 -2.91 -8.53 13.26
C THR A 329 -3.79 -8.81 14.48
N LYS A 330 -3.19 -9.37 15.55
CA LYS A 330 -3.81 -9.62 16.86
C LYS A 330 -5.06 -10.49 16.78
N ARG A 331 -5.12 -11.41 15.82
CA ARG A 331 -6.28 -12.29 15.65
C ARG A 331 -6.13 -13.57 16.42
N ALA A 332 -7.27 -14.07 16.92
CA ALA A 332 -7.34 -15.32 17.65
C ALA A 332 -6.71 -16.43 16.79
N PRO A 333 -5.78 -17.22 17.33
CA PRO A 333 -5.54 -17.49 18.75
C PRO A 333 -4.64 -16.48 19.51
N PHE A 334 -4.09 -15.46 18.84
CA PHE A 334 -3.14 -14.47 19.38
C PHE A 334 -3.80 -13.13 19.82
N ASP A 335 -5.10 -13.17 20.10
CA ASP A 335 -5.94 -12.04 20.52
C ASP A 335 -6.02 -11.97 22.06
N LEU A 336 -4.87 -11.74 22.72
CA LEU A 336 -4.78 -11.79 24.20
C LEU A 336 -5.01 -10.43 24.88
N PRO A 337 -4.45 -9.31 24.39
CA PRO A 337 -4.58 -8.02 25.07
C PRO A 337 -6.02 -7.49 25.11
N GLU A 338 -6.85 -7.84 24.12
CA GLU A 338 -8.26 -7.44 24.07
C GLU A 338 -9.20 -8.40 24.81
N ALA A 339 -8.83 -9.68 24.91
CA ALA A 339 -9.75 -10.72 25.34
C ALA A 339 -9.47 -11.30 26.75
N GLU A 340 -8.40 -10.87 27.40
CA GLU A 340 -8.13 -11.23 28.80
C GLU A 340 -9.02 -10.43 29.76
N SER A 341 -9.72 -11.15 30.63
CA SER A 341 -10.63 -10.59 31.63
C SER A 341 -9.96 -9.63 32.61
N GLU A 342 -8.64 -9.68 32.74
CA GLU A 342 -7.84 -8.82 33.61
C GLU A 342 -7.61 -7.42 33.01
N LEU A 343 -7.66 -7.28 31.68
CA LEU A 343 -7.33 -6.04 30.97
C LEU A 343 -8.54 -5.38 30.31
N ILE A 344 -9.75 -5.94 30.47
CA ILE A 344 -11.04 -5.46 29.94
C ILE A 344 -11.09 -5.44 28.39
N ALA A 345 -10.28 -4.59 27.76
CA ALA A 345 -10.12 -4.45 26.30
C ALA A 345 -8.72 -3.88 25.93
N GLY A 346 -7.73 -4.00 26.82
CA GLY A 346 -6.35 -3.55 26.57
C GLY A 346 -6.26 -2.04 26.32
N PHE A 347 -5.54 -1.67 25.25
CA PHE A 347 -5.30 -0.26 24.87
C PHE A 347 -6.55 0.46 24.33
N LEU A 348 -7.60 -0.28 23.93
CA LEU A 348 -8.82 0.28 23.33
C LEU A 348 -9.83 0.78 24.38
N THR A 349 -9.63 0.46 25.65
CA THR A 349 -10.60 0.68 26.75
C THR A 349 -11.11 2.11 26.88
N GLU A 350 -10.25 3.11 26.73
CA GLU A 350 -10.63 4.53 26.89
C GLU A 350 -11.08 5.20 25.58
N TYR A 351 -11.00 4.51 24.45
CA TYR A 351 -11.38 5.07 23.14
C TYR A 351 -12.87 4.90 22.86
N SER A 352 -13.54 5.97 22.41
CA SER A 352 -14.96 5.98 22.04
C SER A 352 -15.19 6.41 20.59
N GLY A 353 -16.39 6.11 20.09
CA GLY A 353 -16.95 6.62 18.83
C GLY A 353 -16.01 6.50 17.63
N MET A 354 -15.66 7.65 17.05
CA MET A 354 -14.85 7.76 15.83
C MET A 354 -13.42 7.24 16.03
N ARG A 355 -12.74 7.60 17.12
CA ARG A 355 -11.34 7.18 17.33
C ARG A 355 -11.21 5.68 17.55
N TRP A 356 -12.19 5.07 18.23
CA TRP A 356 -12.29 3.63 18.33
C TRP A 356 -12.48 3.00 16.94
N SER A 357 -13.36 3.55 16.10
CA SER A 357 -13.60 3.02 14.74
C SER A 357 -12.36 3.06 13.84
N LEU A 358 -11.48 4.05 14.01
CA LEU A 358 -10.22 4.15 13.27
C LEU A 358 -9.26 2.99 13.56
N PHE A 359 -9.19 2.52 14.81
CA PHE A 359 -8.41 1.32 15.15
C PHE A 359 -8.96 0.08 14.44
N PHE A 360 -10.28 -0.14 14.49
CA PHE A 360 -10.89 -1.29 13.81
C PHE A 360 -10.67 -1.23 12.30
N LEU A 361 -10.88 -0.07 11.69
CA LEU A 361 -10.68 0.09 10.25
C LEU A 361 -9.22 -0.13 9.85
N ALA A 362 -8.27 0.36 10.66
CA ALA A 362 -6.85 0.14 10.45
C ALA A 362 -6.49 -1.35 10.56
N GLU A 363 -6.99 -2.06 11.58
CA GLU A 363 -6.72 -3.49 11.76
C GLU A 363 -7.27 -4.36 10.61
N TYR A 364 -8.45 -4.05 10.08
CA TYR A 364 -8.95 -4.73 8.88
C TYR A 364 -8.14 -4.36 7.64
N GLY A 365 -7.64 -3.12 7.55
CA GLY A 365 -6.72 -2.68 6.50
C GLY A 365 -5.40 -3.46 6.53
N GLU A 366 -4.75 -3.54 7.69
CA GLU A 366 -3.51 -4.31 7.90
C GLU A 366 -3.71 -5.80 7.66
N MET A 367 -4.85 -6.35 8.11
CA MET A 367 -5.20 -7.75 7.87
C MET A 367 -5.21 -8.08 6.37
N TYR A 368 -5.82 -7.22 5.56
CA TYR A 368 -5.81 -7.43 4.12
C TYR A 368 -4.43 -7.14 3.52
N ALA A 369 -3.76 -6.05 3.91
CA ALA A 369 -2.44 -5.71 3.37
C ALA A 369 -1.43 -6.83 3.58
N MET A 370 -1.36 -7.40 4.78
CA MET A 370 -0.45 -8.49 5.10
C MET A 370 -0.87 -9.81 4.43
N SER A 371 -2.17 -10.07 4.31
CA SER A 371 -2.67 -11.21 3.53
C SER A 371 -2.32 -11.06 2.05
N ALA A 372 -2.42 -9.86 1.49
CA ALA A 372 -2.04 -9.55 0.11
C ALA A 372 -0.53 -9.79 -0.11
N VAL A 373 0.33 -9.37 0.82
CA VAL A 373 1.77 -9.73 0.76
C VAL A 373 1.97 -11.24 0.77
N CYS A 374 1.24 -11.99 1.62
CA CYS A 374 1.30 -13.45 1.61
C CYS A 374 0.89 -14.05 0.25
N VAL A 375 -0.15 -13.49 -0.38
CA VAL A 375 -0.59 -13.92 -1.72
C VAL A 375 0.48 -13.65 -2.78
N VAL A 376 1.14 -12.49 -2.72
CA VAL A 376 2.22 -12.14 -3.65
C VAL A 376 3.44 -13.02 -3.45
N LEU A 377 3.82 -13.31 -2.20
CA LEU A 377 5.01 -14.11 -1.91
C LEU A 377 4.83 -15.60 -2.23
N PHE A 378 3.67 -16.18 -1.96
CA PHE A 378 3.48 -17.64 -2.01
C PHE A 378 2.45 -18.14 -3.03
N LEU A 379 1.38 -17.38 -3.27
CA LEU A 379 0.20 -17.83 -4.02
C LEU A 379 0.06 -17.16 -5.40
N GLY A 380 1.14 -16.61 -5.96
CA GLY A 380 1.16 -16.10 -7.33
C GLY A 380 0.40 -14.79 -7.56
N GLY A 381 0.16 -13.96 -6.54
CA GLY A 381 -0.42 -12.62 -6.70
C GLY A 381 -1.71 -12.61 -7.55
N TRP A 382 -1.68 -11.84 -8.64
CA TRP A 382 -2.79 -11.69 -9.61
C TRP A 382 -2.94 -12.84 -10.61
N ALA A 383 -2.04 -13.83 -10.64
CA ALA A 383 -2.13 -14.95 -11.56
C ALA A 383 -3.32 -15.86 -11.18
N SER A 384 -4.12 -16.30 -12.15
CA SER A 384 -5.18 -17.25 -11.85
C SER A 384 -4.60 -18.66 -11.65
N PRO A 385 -5.34 -19.57 -10.97
CA PRO A 385 -4.93 -20.96 -10.88
C PRO A 385 -4.99 -21.71 -12.24
N ILE A 386 -5.70 -21.16 -13.23
CA ILE A 386 -5.99 -21.82 -14.51
C ILE A 386 -5.32 -21.04 -15.66
N PRO A 387 -4.18 -21.52 -16.19
CA PRO A 387 -3.34 -20.77 -17.15
C PRO A 387 -4.06 -20.41 -18.44
N ILE A 388 -4.95 -21.30 -18.88
CA ILE A 388 -5.70 -21.16 -20.14
C ILE A 388 -6.57 -19.90 -20.10
N VAL A 389 -7.14 -19.57 -18.94
CA VAL A 389 -8.03 -18.41 -18.79
C VAL A 389 -7.22 -17.12 -18.86
N ASP A 390 -6.05 -17.07 -18.21
CA ASP A 390 -5.17 -15.91 -18.26
C ASP A 390 -4.63 -15.67 -19.68
N GLY A 391 -4.21 -16.74 -20.37
CA GLY A 391 -3.77 -16.65 -21.76
C GLY A 391 -4.87 -16.15 -22.69
N LEU A 392 -6.08 -16.71 -22.61
CA LEU A 392 -7.20 -16.30 -23.46
C LEU A 392 -7.58 -14.82 -23.27
N ILE A 393 -7.67 -14.37 -22.02
CA ILE A 393 -7.99 -12.98 -21.70
C ILE A 393 -6.86 -12.05 -22.14
N PHE A 394 -5.60 -12.47 -21.98
CA PHE A 394 -4.44 -11.72 -22.45
C PHE A 394 -4.44 -11.55 -23.98
N HIS A 395 -4.62 -12.62 -24.76
CA HIS A 395 -4.68 -12.51 -26.23
C HIS A 395 -5.81 -11.61 -26.71
N TRP A 396 -7.00 -11.77 -26.13
CA TRP A 396 -8.11 -10.89 -26.47
C TRP A 396 -7.82 -9.43 -26.11
N ALA A 397 -7.09 -9.19 -25.03
CA ALA A 397 -6.72 -7.86 -24.57
C ALA A 397 -5.63 -7.17 -25.41
N TYR A 398 -4.66 -7.92 -25.93
CA TYR A 398 -3.47 -7.37 -26.60
C TYR A 398 -3.45 -7.56 -28.13
N ASP A 399 -4.09 -8.62 -28.67
CA ASP A 399 -4.10 -8.92 -30.11
C ASP A 399 -5.38 -8.45 -30.84
N GLY A 400 -6.39 -7.95 -30.12
CA GLY A 400 -7.74 -7.63 -30.64
C GLY A 400 -7.91 -6.36 -31.49
N GLY A 401 -6.84 -5.75 -32.02
CA GLY A 401 -6.90 -4.51 -32.82
C GLY A 401 -7.16 -3.22 -32.01
N ALA A 402 -7.20 -2.06 -32.68
CA ALA A 402 -7.17 -0.73 -32.06
C ALA A 402 -8.37 -0.39 -31.15
N ALA A 403 -9.55 -0.97 -31.39
CA ALA A 403 -10.74 -0.81 -30.54
C ALA A 403 -10.75 -1.79 -29.34
N GLY A 404 -10.01 -2.90 -29.43
CA GLY A 404 -9.83 -3.87 -28.34
C GLY A 404 -8.75 -3.47 -27.33
N PHE A 405 -7.82 -2.59 -27.73
CA PHE A 405 -6.62 -2.26 -26.94
C PHE A 405 -6.91 -1.58 -25.58
N SER A 406 -7.95 -0.76 -25.46
CA SER A 406 -8.27 -0.07 -24.19
C SER A 406 -9.24 -0.87 -23.31
N PHE A 407 -10.30 -1.43 -23.90
CA PHE A 407 -11.28 -2.20 -23.15
C PHE A 407 -10.73 -3.57 -22.73
N GLY A 408 -9.96 -4.22 -23.60
CA GLY A 408 -9.36 -5.51 -23.32
C GLY A 408 -8.36 -5.50 -22.18
N LYS A 409 -7.47 -4.49 -22.16
CA LYS A 409 -6.53 -4.29 -21.05
C LYS A 409 -7.22 -4.03 -19.72
N LEU A 410 -8.34 -3.31 -19.72
CA LEU A 410 -9.13 -3.08 -18.51
C LEU A 410 -9.74 -4.39 -17.99
N VAL A 411 -10.25 -5.25 -18.88
CA VAL A 411 -10.78 -6.56 -18.48
C VAL A 411 -9.67 -7.47 -17.92
N TYR A 412 -8.49 -7.50 -18.54
CA TYR A 412 -7.35 -8.25 -18.00
C TYR A 412 -6.90 -7.72 -16.62
N ALA A 413 -6.86 -6.40 -16.46
CA ALA A 413 -6.57 -5.77 -15.18
C ALA A 413 -7.59 -6.17 -14.11
N LEU A 414 -8.89 -6.05 -14.41
CA LEU A 414 -9.97 -6.44 -13.50
C LEU A 414 -9.91 -7.93 -13.18
N TRP A 415 -9.61 -8.79 -14.14
CA TRP A 415 -9.46 -10.22 -13.92
C TRP A 415 -8.35 -10.53 -12.92
N GLY A 416 -7.14 -9.99 -13.13
CA GLY A 416 -6.02 -10.15 -12.20
C GLY A 416 -6.31 -9.56 -10.82
N GLY A 417 -6.92 -8.37 -10.79
CA GLY A 417 -7.34 -7.71 -9.55
C GLY A 417 -8.39 -8.52 -8.78
N CYS A 418 -9.35 -9.13 -9.47
CA CYS A 418 -10.33 -10.03 -8.85
C CYS A 418 -9.65 -11.23 -8.18
N TRP A 419 -8.65 -11.83 -8.81
CA TRP A 419 -7.90 -12.94 -8.19
C TRP A 419 -7.07 -12.51 -6.99
N MET A 420 -6.42 -11.35 -7.08
CA MET A 420 -5.66 -10.78 -5.97
C MET A 420 -6.56 -10.53 -4.75
N VAL A 421 -7.72 -9.89 -4.98
CA VAL A 421 -8.74 -9.64 -3.93
C VAL A 421 -9.32 -10.94 -3.41
N PHE A 422 -9.67 -11.88 -4.28
CA PHE A 422 -10.25 -13.17 -3.90
C PHE A 422 -9.31 -13.99 -3.03
N LYS A 423 -8.04 -14.12 -3.40
CA LYS A 423 -7.04 -14.85 -2.61
C LYS A 423 -6.75 -14.15 -1.28
N GLY A 424 -6.69 -12.82 -1.27
CA GLY A 424 -6.57 -12.04 -0.03
C GLY A 424 -7.75 -12.26 0.91
N LEU A 425 -8.98 -12.19 0.40
CA LEU A 425 -10.20 -12.48 1.16
C LEU A 425 -10.29 -13.93 1.61
N PHE A 426 -9.78 -14.89 0.82
CA PHE A 426 -9.70 -16.29 1.21
C PHE A 426 -8.78 -16.48 2.42
N LEU A 427 -7.62 -15.82 2.47
CA LEU A 427 -6.74 -15.86 3.65
C LEU A 427 -7.41 -15.24 4.88
N ILE A 428 -8.17 -14.15 4.71
CA ILE A 428 -8.98 -13.55 5.78
C ILE A 428 -10.06 -14.53 6.26
N PHE A 429 -10.73 -15.22 5.35
CA PHE A 429 -11.70 -16.26 5.70
C PHE A 429 -11.05 -17.38 6.53
N VAL A 430 -9.81 -17.79 6.19
CA VAL A 430 -9.05 -18.74 7.02
C VAL A 430 -8.77 -18.15 8.42
N MET A 431 -8.45 -16.87 8.56
CA MET A 431 -8.26 -16.24 9.89
C MET A 431 -9.55 -16.30 10.72
N MET A 432 -10.69 -16.02 10.09
CA MET A 432 -12.01 -16.11 10.74
C MET A 432 -12.32 -17.55 11.15
N TRP A 433 -11.94 -18.53 10.35
CA TRP A 433 -12.13 -19.94 10.69
C TRP A 433 -11.22 -20.38 11.84
N LEU A 434 -9.96 -19.97 11.83
CA LEU A 434 -9.01 -20.29 12.89
C LEU A 434 -9.45 -19.73 14.26
N ARG A 435 -10.07 -18.54 14.27
CA ARG A 435 -10.62 -17.91 15.49
C ARG A 435 -11.60 -18.79 16.26
N TRP A 436 -12.38 -19.63 15.59
CA TRP A 436 -13.41 -20.46 16.21
C TRP A 436 -13.03 -21.94 16.33
N THR A 437 -11.88 -22.34 15.80
CA THR A 437 -11.37 -23.71 15.87
C THR A 437 -10.27 -23.88 16.91
N LEU A 438 -9.40 -22.89 17.05
CA LEU A 438 -8.25 -22.98 17.95
C LEU A 438 -8.59 -22.39 19.33
N PRO A 439 -8.13 -23.05 20.43
CA PRO A 439 -8.22 -22.48 21.75
C PRO A 439 -7.28 -21.27 21.87
N ARG A 440 -7.64 -20.34 22.75
CA ARG A 440 -6.79 -19.19 23.08
C ARG A 440 -5.54 -19.65 23.83
N ILE A 441 -4.40 -19.08 23.47
CA ILE A 441 -3.09 -19.39 24.05
C ILE A 441 -2.73 -18.30 25.07
N ARG A 442 -1.96 -18.63 26.13
CA ARG A 442 -1.48 -17.63 27.11
C ARG A 442 -0.26 -16.85 26.57
N LEU A 443 -0.06 -15.61 27.01
CA LEU A 443 1.00 -14.73 26.51
C LEU A 443 2.39 -15.37 26.63
N ASP A 444 2.67 -16.03 27.75
CA ASP A 444 3.95 -16.72 27.95
C ASP A 444 4.22 -17.79 26.88
N GLN A 445 3.17 -18.52 26.48
CA GLN A 445 3.24 -19.55 25.44
C GLN A 445 3.36 -18.93 24.04
N VAL A 446 2.70 -17.78 23.80
CA VAL A 446 2.84 -17.00 22.57
C VAL A 446 4.28 -16.51 22.40
N MET A 447 4.89 -15.98 23.47
CA MET A 447 6.28 -15.53 23.44
C MET A 447 7.26 -16.71 23.31
N TYR A 448 6.96 -17.83 23.99
CA TYR A 448 7.72 -19.07 23.84
C TYR A 448 7.70 -19.58 22.39
N LEU A 449 6.51 -19.62 21.76
CA LEU A 449 6.35 -20.06 20.38
C LEU A 449 7.19 -19.22 19.43
N CYS A 450 7.17 -17.89 19.59
CA CYS A 450 7.98 -16.99 18.78
C CYS A 450 9.48 -17.25 18.95
N MET A 451 9.98 -17.15 20.18
CA MET A 451 11.43 -17.11 20.44
C MET A 451 12.10 -18.48 20.39
N LYS A 452 11.40 -19.54 20.81
CA LYS A 452 11.99 -20.89 20.91
C LYS A 452 11.59 -21.84 19.80
N VAL A 453 10.50 -21.56 19.06
CA VAL A 453 10.04 -22.44 17.98
C VAL A 453 10.17 -21.76 16.63
N LEU A 454 9.47 -20.64 16.41
CA LEU A 454 9.42 -19.96 15.11
C LEU A 454 10.78 -19.41 14.68
N LEU A 455 11.47 -18.65 15.54
CA LEU A 455 12.75 -18.03 15.20
C LEU A 455 13.86 -19.04 14.83
N PRO A 456 14.18 -20.06 15.63
CA PRO A 456 15.20 -21.03 15.22
C PRO A 456 14.77 -21.83 13.99
N PHE A 457 13.48 -22.14 13.86
CA PHE A 457 12.97 -22.88 12.71
C PHE A 457 13.04 -22.07 11.41
N THR A 458 12.69 -20.77 11.42
CA THR A 458 12.86 -19.90 10.24
C THR A 458 14.32 -19.76 9.82
N LEU A 459 15.26 -19.69 10.77
CA LEU A 459 16.69 -19.64 10.46
C LEU A 459 17.19 -20.93 9.79
N VAL A 460 16.80 -22.10 10.31
CA VAL A 460 17.15 -23.39 9.72
C VAL A 460 16.58 -23.49 8.30
N VAL A 461 15.31 -23.13 8.12
CA VAL A 461 14.66 -23.19 6.82
C VAL A 461 15.26 -22.19 5.83
N LEU A 462 15.67 -21.00 6.29
CA LEU A 462 16.38 -20.04 5.45
C LEU A 462 17.69 -20.63 4.90
N VAL A 463 18.50 -21.24 5.77
CA VAL A 463 19.76 -21.88 5.35
C VAL A 463 19.48 -23.03 4.39
N LEU A 464 18.52 -23.88 4.70
CA LEU A 464 18.13 -25.00 3.82
C LEU A 464 17.63 -24.50 2.46
N GLN A 465 16.85 -23.41 2.44
CA GLN A 465 16.36 -22.81 1.21
C GLN A 465 17.49 -22.21 0.39
N THR A 466 18.46 -21.52 1.01
CA THR A 466 19.65 -21.02 0.30
C THR A 466 20.46 -22.17 -0.29
N VAL A 467 20.69 -23.24 0.48
CA VAL A 467 21.38 -24.44 0.00
C VAL A 467 20.63 -25.08 -1.16
N TRP A 468 19.30 -25.21 -1.05
CA TRP A 468 18.45 -25.72 -2.11
C TRP A 468 18.57 -24.89 -3.39
N THR A 469 18.48 -23.56 -3.28
CA THR A 469 18.65 -22.65 -4.42
C THR A 469 20.04 -22.75 -5.04
N LEU A 470 21.10 -23.03 -4.27
CA LEU A 470 22.44 -23.21 -4.84
C LEU A 470 22.58 -24.52 -5.64
N PHE A 471 21.98 -25.62 -5.17
CA PHE A 471 22.08 -26.93 -5.82
C PHE A 471 21.05 -27.15 -6.94
N PHE A 472 19.83 -26.64 -6.74
CA PHE A 472 18.69 -26.81 -7.64
C PHE A 472 18.26 -25.51 -8.31
N GLY A 473 18.97 -24.38 -8.12
CA GLY A 473 18.66 -23.11 -8.78
C GLY A 473 18.70 -23.20 -10.30
N ASN A 474 19.59 -24.04 -10.84
CA ASN A 474 19.69 -24.31 -12.28
C ASN A 474 18.50 -25.09 -12.86
N TRP A 475 17.59 -25.66 -12.03
CA TRP A 475 16.40 -26.36 -12.54
C TRP A 475 15.32 -25.42 -13.08
N PHE A 476 15.32 -24.13 -12.70
CA PHE A 476 14.29 -23.18 -13.09
C PHE A 476 14.79 -21.98 -13.92
N GLY A 477 16.04 -22.01 -14.38
CA GLY A 477 16.56 -21.08 -15.38
C GLY A 477 16.37 -19.58 -15.05
N LEU A 478 16.81 -19.16 -13.86
CA LEU A 478 16.97 -17.74 -13.52
C LEU A 478 18.44 -17.32 -13.65
#